data_AF-A0A3S3UW92-F1
#
_entry.id   AF-A0A3S3UW92-F1
#
_cell.length_a   1.000
_cell.length_b   1.000
_cell.length_c   1.000
_cell.angle_alpha   90.00
_cell.angle_beta   90.00
_cell.angle_gamma   90.00
#
_symmetry.space_group_name_H-M   'P 1'
#
loop_
_entity.id
_entity.type
_entity.pdbx_description
1 polymer ?
#
loop_
_entity_poly.entity_id
_entity_poly.type
_entity_poly.pdbx_seq_one_letter_code
_entity_poly.pdbx_strand_id
1 'polypeptide(L)' 'MATSKKASAAEKSLEDMFLDGLKDIYYAEKKILKTLPKMAKGAEDEKVAAAFEKHRTETEGQVDRLEQV' A
#
# COMPACT_ATOMS: atom_id res chain seq x y z
N MET A 1 31.97 11.45 -26.36
CA MET A 1 31.24 11.73 -25.10
C MET A 1 29.77 11.91 -25.44
N ALA A 2 28.93 10.89 -25.25
CA ALA A 2 27.49 11.01 -25.40
C ALA A 2 26.89 10.92 -24.00
N THR A 3 26.54 12.07 -23.43
CA THR A 3 25.87 12.18 -22.15
C THR A 3 24.43 11.67 -22.31
N SER A 4 24.18 10.46 -21.81
CA SER A 4 22.82 9.91 -21.69
C SER A 4 22.02 10.81 -20.76
N LYS A 5 21.13 11.60 -21.35
CA LYS A 5 20.27 12.58 -20.68
C LYS A 5 19.32 11.82 -19.76
N LYS A 6 19.42 12.11 -18.46
CA LYS A 6 18.51 11.67 -17.40
C LYS A 6 17.09 12.15 -17.76
N ALA A 7 16.23 11.24 -18.22
CA ALA A 7 14.84 11.55 -18.53
C ALA A 7 14.12 11.96 -17.25
N SER A 8 13.64 13.20 -17.23
CA SER A 8 12.83 13.77 -16.14
C SER A 8 11.41 13.20 -16.18
N ALA A 9 10.64 13.40 -15.12
CA ALA A 9 9.25 12.96 -14.93
C ALA A 9 8.24 13.32 -16.04
N ALA A 10 8.67 13.97 -17.13
CA ALA A 10 7.85 14.41 -18.27
C ALA A 10 7.58 13.32 -19.34
N GLU A 11 8.20 12.13 -19.26
CA GLU A 11 8.01 11.04 -20.27
C GLU A 11 7.33 9.78 -19.73
N LYS A 12 6.74 9.83 -18.52
CA LYS A 12 5.92 8.70 -18.03
C LYS A 12 4.54 8.77 -18.67
N SER A 13 4.11 7.68 -19.27
CA SER A 13 2.74 7.56 -19.76
C SER A 13 1.75 7.55 -18.57
N LEU A 14 0.47 7.81 -18.84
CA LEU A 14 -0.57 7.66 -17.81
C LEU A 14 -0.60 6.24 -17.23
N GLU A 15 -0.24 5.24 -18.04
CA GLU A 15 -0.14 3.84 -17.63
C GLU A 15 1.03 3.62 -16.65
N ASP A 16 2.19 4.22 -16.90
CA ASP A 16 3.33 4.16 -15.98
C ASP A 16 3.01 4.82 -14.63
N MET A 17 2.33 5.98 -14.67
CA MET A 17 1.89 6.67 -13.45
C MET A 17 0.86 5.86 -12.67
N PHE A 18 -0.05 5.18 -13.37
CA PHE A 18 -1.02 4.29 -12.75
C PHE A 18 -0.33 3.09 -12.10
N LEU A 19 0.59 2.45 -12.80
CA LEU A 19 1.35 1.30 -12.29
C LEU A 19 2.22 1.68 -11.08
N ASP A 20 2.87 2.85 -11.11
CA ASP A 20 3.63 3.35 -9.96
C ASP A 20 2.72 3.65 -8.77
N GLY A 21 1.54 4.24 -9.00
CA GLY A 21 0.53 4.45 -7.96
C GLY A 21 0.03 3.15 -7.33
N LEU A 22 -0.19 2.10 -8.14
CA LEU A 22 -0.56 0.77 -7.63
C LEU A 22 0.55 0.17 -6.75
N LYS A 23 1.82 0.32 -7.14
CA LYS A 23 2.95 -0.15 -6.32
C LYS A 23 3.03 0.58 -4.98
N ASP A 24 2.80 1.90 -4.98
CA ASP A 24 2.81 2.70 -3.76
C ASP A 24 1.69 2.27 -2.79
N ILE A 25 0.47 2.07 -3.32
CA ILE A 25 -0.67 1.55 -2.54
C ILE A 25 -0.34 0.16 -2.01
N TYR A 26 0.13 -0.74 -2.86
CA TYR A 26 0.50 -2.10 -2.46
C TYR A 26 1.55 -2.13 -1.34
N TYR A 27 2.57 -1.27 -1.43
CA TYR A 27 3.57 -1.13 -0.37
C TYR A 27 2.94 -0.62 0.93
N ALA A 28 2.04 0.37 0.85
CA ALA A 28 1.32 0.89 2.01
C ALA A 28 0.47 -0.20 2.68
N GLU A 29 -0.29 -0.98 1.90
CA GLU A 29 -1.12 -2.07 2.41
C GLU A 29 -0.28 -3.16 3.09
N LYS A 30 0.83 -3.59 2.48
CA LYS A 30 1.74 -4.56 3.12
C LYS A 30 2.39 -4.02 4.39
N LYS A 31 2.62 -2.71 4.48
CA LYS A 31 3.17 -2.07 5.66
C LYS A 31 2.12 -1.98 6.78
N ILE A 32 0.91 -1.51 6.47
CA ILE A 32 -0.16 -1.35 7.47
C ILE A 32 -0.64 -2.70 8.00
N LEU A 33 -0.65 -3.75 7.16
CA LEU A 33 -1.00 -5.10 7.57
C LEU A 33 -0.16 -5.62 8.74
N LYS A 34 1.13 -5.24 8.78
CA LYS A 34 2.06 -5.62 9.86
C LYS A 34 1.87 -4.77 11.12
N THR A 35 1.32 -3.56 10.99
CA THR A 35 1.13 -2.63 12.10
C THR A 35 -0.25 -2.76 12.75
N LEU A 36 -1.29 -3.15 12.00
CA LEU A 36 -2.66 -3.30 12.52
C LEU A 36 -2.77 -4.19 13.78
N PRO A 37 -2.08 -5.35 13.89
CA PRO A 37 -2.09 -6.13 15.13
C PRO A 37 -1.49 -5.39 16.33
N LYS A 38 -0.50 -4.52 16.10
CA LYS A 38 0.09 -3.70 17.18
C LYS A 38 -0.85 -2.58 17.61
N MET A 39 -1.59 -2.00 16.67
CA MET A 39 -2.60 -0.97 16.94
C MET A 39 -3.80 -1.56 17.70
N ALA A 40 -4.24 -2.77 17.33
CA ALA A 40 -5.27 -3.52 18.06
C ALA A 40 -4.87 -3.78 19.51
N LYS A 41 -3.63 -4.23 19.74
CA LYS A 41 -3.08 -4.48 21.09
C LYS A 41 -2.89 -3.21 21.93
N GLY A 42 -2.68 -2.07 21.29
CA GLY A 42 -2.50 -0.78 21.95
C GLY A 42 -3.81 -0.02 22.19
N ALA A 43 -4.94 -0.52 21.68
CA ALA A 43 -6.24 0.11 21.87
C ALA A 43 -6.78 -0.20 23.27
N GLU A 44 -7.22 0.84 23.99
CA GLU A 44 -7.85 0.71 25.31
C GLU A 44 -9.34 0.35 25.20
N ASP A 45 -9.98 0.71 24.08
CA ASP A 45 -11.39 0.44 23.80
C ASP A 45 -11.53 -0.83 22.95
N GLU A 46 -12.36 -1.78 23.42
CA GLU A 46 -12.59 -3.06 22.74
C GLU A 46 -13.17 -2.91 21.33
N LYS A 47 -14.00 -1.89 21.08
CA LYS A 47 -14.55 -1.62 19.74
C LYS A 47 -13.46 -1.13 18.80
N VAL A 48 -12.52 -0.34 19.30
CA VAL A 48 -11.38 0.14 18.52
C VAL A 48 -10.41 -1.01 18.20
N ALA A 49 -10.16 -1.90 19.17
CA ALA A 49 -9.36 -3.11 18.93
C ALA A 49 -10.00 -4.00 17.86
N ALA A 50 -11.31 -4.27 17.97
CA ALA A 50 -12.06 -5.05 16.98
C ALA A 50 -12.08 -4.39 15.60
N ALA A 51 -12.14 -3.06 15.53
CA ALA A 51 -12.05 -2.33 14.27
C ALA A 51 -10.69 -2.53 13.58
N PHE A 52 -9.57 -2.53 14.33
CA PHE A 52 -8.25 -2.82 13.78
C PHE A 52 -8.12 -4.27 13.29
N GLU A 53 -8.69 -5.24 14.00
CA GLU A 53 -8.70 -6.64 13.55
C GLU A 53 -9.54 -6.83 12.28
N LYS A 54 -10.71 -6.20 12.22
CA LYS A 54 -11.54 -6.20 11.01
C LYS A 54 -10.80 -5.56 9.83
N HIS A 55 -10.20 -4.39 10.05
CA HIS A 55 -9.41 -3.70 9.02
C HIS A 55 -8.28 -4.58 8.52
N ARG A 56 -7.60 -5.32 9.41
CA ARG A 56 -6.53 -6.26 9.04
C ARG A 56 -7.02 -7.28 8.01
N THR A 57 -8.16 -7.92 8.23
CA THR A 57 -8.74 -8.89 7.30
C THR A 57 -9.15 -8.23 5.97
N GLU A 58 -9.68 -7.01 6.01
CA GLU A 58 -9.99 -6.25 4.80
C GLU A 58 -8.71 -5.93 4.00
N THR A 59 -7.63 -5.51 4.66
CA THR A 59 -6.33 -5.25 4.04
C THR A 59 -5.72 -6.52 3.43
N GLU A 60 -5.86 -7.69 4.05
CA GLU A 60 -5.41 -8.96 3.44
C GLU A 60 -6.06 -9.18 2.06
N GLY A 61 -7.39 -9.03 1.99
CA GLY A 61 -8.10 -9.15 0.72
C GLY A 61 -7.77 -8.04 -0.31
N GLN A 62 -7.41 -6.84 0.15
CA GLN A 62 -6.96 -5.75 -0.74
C GLN A 62 -5.57 -6.04 -1.32
N VAL A 63 -4.64 -6.56 -0.50
CA VAL A 63 -3.32 -7.01 -0.97
C VAL A 63 -3.49 -8.12 -2.01
N ASP A 64 -4.30 -9.14 -1.73
CA ASP A 64 -4.54 -10.25 -2.65
C ASP A 64 -5.10 -9.75 -3.99
N ARG A 65 -6.00 -8.76 -3.97
CA ARG A 65 -6.55 -8.14 -5.19
C ARG A 65 -5.48 -7.38 -5.97
N LEU A 66 -4.59 -6.66 -5.28
CA LEU A 66 -3.50 -5.93 -5.92
C LEU A 66 -2.44 -6.88 -6.51
N GLU A 67 -2.30 -8.10 -6.00
CA GLU A 67 -1.39 -9.11 -6.58
C GLU A 67 -1.94 -9.76 -7.85
N GLN A 68 -3.24 -9.61 -8.14
CA GLN A 68 -3.89 -10.15 -9.34
C GLN A 68 -3.93 -9.18 -10.53
N VAL A 69 -3.65 -7.89 -10.29
CA VAL A 69 -3.63 -6.81 -11.30
C VAL A 69 -2.21 -6.62 -11.81
#